data_AF-A0A9E2LHC0-F1
#
_entry.id   AF-A0A9E2LHC0-F1
#
_cell.length_a   1.000
_cell.length_b   1.000
_cell.length_c   1.000
_cell.angle_alpha   90.00
_cell.angle_beta   90.00
_cell.angle_gamma   90.00
#
_symmetry.space_group_name_H-M   'P 1'
#
loop_
_entity.id
_entity.type
_entity.pdbx_description
1 polymer ?
#
loop_
_entity_poly.entity_id
_entity_poly.type
_entity_poly.pdbx_seq_one_letter_code
_entity_poly.pdbx_strand_id
1 'polypeptide(L)'
;MKTPSVANQYAAIGLNSVGRCLSMMDRNPLSPTYGCANREYWLARSTDFPSAIAQYGILPMALAYSEPFENNIYYKQPKIAAWVAAGMSYLSSIQHKDGSFDEFYPNERGWAGPTGFLLHAMVAGWKAVAPLLDVQDKERISTTMLRAAKFLASNDEVGVLANHHAMALLPIAETMELFKAYHLEPLYEERKKVFLDVCYDEGWCLEYDGVDPGYLSATVTFLARLDQARPDPVLLDVAKKAIDFTKYFVYPDGHYGGTLGSRETFHFYSHGYEVLGHENPMALAQADFMLKSYAAGKSVTPHLQSDRYFVYRIPEFLFSARDAAPRPEVLPALPWQENNNQQFLFPEAGIWGGRRGNYYAIANLARGGVFKCFRLNDNGEEGGIPLASDCSMSGIMPDGTVFTTAWCDPDRNFEAHGVEANVHARGLELHTQTFDPLKMTVFRAGMLALGWHQKSAYHLKGLIRKVLMLRNTTVPVQLHRHMKLSPEGFVVTDRITVAKGTRLQRLILGEELPVRYVPQSRYFQPLELQVSGRELTPSELDQLKGQGEITFQRVLS
;
A
#
# COMPACT_ATOMS: atom_id res chain seq x y z
N MET A 1 -5.48 -36.23 -1.38
CA MET A 1 -6.15 -35.18 -0.59
C MET A 1 -6.90 -34.28 -1.57
N LYS A 2 -8.14 -33.88 -1.29
CA LYS A 2 -8.87 -32.93 -2.15
C LYS A 2 -8.17 -31.56 -2.09
N THR A 3 -8.02 -30.89 -3.22
CA THR A 3 -7.54 -29.50 -3.25
C THR A 3 -8.49 -28.63 -2.42
N PRO A 4 -7.99 -27.82 -1.47
CA PRO A 4 -8.84 -26.93 -0.68
C PRO A 4 -9.59 -25.94 -1.57
N SER A 5 -10.84 -25.61 -1.25
CA SER A 5 -11.57 -24.54 -1.93
C SER A 5 -10.82 -23.21 -1.80
N VAL A 6 -11.06 -22.27 -2.71
CA VAL A 6 -10.42 -20.94 -2.63
C VAL A 6 -10.75 -20.23 -1.31
N ALA A 7 -12.03 -20.28 -0.90
CA ALA A 7 -12.45 -19.76 0.40
C ALA A 7 -11.62 -20.34 1.56
N ASN A 8 -11.36 -21.65 1.55
CA ASN A 8 -10.57 -22.30 2.59
C ASN A 8 -9.09 -21.90 2.55
N GLN A 9 -8.51 -21.66 1.36
CA GLN A 9 -7.14 -21.20 1.23
C GLN A 9 -6.97 -19.81 1.83
N TYR A 10 -7.87 -18.88 1.52
CA TYR A 10 -7.88 -17.55 2.14
C TYR A 10 -8.12 -17.61 3.65
N ALA A 11 -9.12 -18.40 4.09
CA ALA A 11 -9.42 -18.55 5.50
C ALA A 11 -8.21 -19.07 6.29
N ALA A 12 -7.48 -20.04 5.74
CA ALA A 12 -6.27 -20.58 6.37
C ALA A 12 -5.20 -19.50 6.57
N ILE A 13 -4.94 -18.65 5.56
CA ILE A 13 -3.95 -17.55 5.66
C ILE A 13 -4.35 -16.58 6.78
N GLY A 14 -5.63 -16.18 6.83
CA GLY A 14 -6.15 -15.26 7.84
C GLY A 14 -6.14 -15.87 9.25
N LEU A 15 -6.77 -17.04 9.42
CA LEU A 15 -6.95 -17.69 10.72
C LEU A 15 -5.63 -18.04 11.41
N ASN A 16 -4.62 -18.47 10.65
CA ASN A 16 -3.28 -18.77 11.18
C ASN A 16 -2.62 -17.55 11.87
N SER A 17 -3.06 -16.34 11.56
CA SER A 17 -2.51 -15.10 12.13
C SER A 17 -3.36 -14.52 13.26
N VAL A 18 -4.58 -15.02 13.51
CA VAL A 18 -5.45 -14.52 14.60
C VAL A 18 -4.82 -14.76 15.98
N GLY A 19 -4.11 -15.86 16.17
CA GLY A 19 -3.32 -16.11 17.40
C GLY A 19 -2.27 -15.04 17.67
N ARG A 20 -1.68 -14.44 16.63
CA ARG A 20 -0.75 -13.31 16.74
C ARG A 20 -1.50 -12.05 17.19
N CYS A 21 -2.67 -11.74 16.63
CA CYS A 21 -3.51 -10.62 17.10
C CYS A 21 -3.83 -10.74 18.60
N LEU A 22 -4.23 -11.93 19.04
CA LEU A 22 -4.52 -12.19 20.46
C LEU A 22 -3.30 -12.04 21.37
N SER A 23 -2.11 -12.37 20.86
CA SER A 23 -0.85 -12.17 21.58
C SER A 23 -0.48 -10.69 21.70
N MET A 24 -0.93 -9.85 20.79
CA MET A 24 -0.71 -8.40 20.87
C MET A 24 -1.60 -7.72 21.90
N MET A 25 -2.74 -8.32 22.26
CA MET A 25 -3.72 -7.76 23.21
C MET A 25 -3.43 -8.10 24.68
N ASP A 26 -3.52 -7.07 25.53
CA ASP A 26 -3.66 -7.21 26.97
C ASP A 26 -5.05 -7.76 27.29
N ARG A 27 -5.08 -9.02 27.70
CA ARG A 27 -6.30 -9.78 27.95
C ARG A 27 -6.59 -9.97 29.44
N ASN A 28 -5.83 -9.31 30.32
CA ASN A 28 -6.03 -9.39 31.76
C ASN A 28 -7.05 -8.33 32.22
N PRO A 29 -8.26 -8.70 32.67
CA PRO A 29 -9.28 -7.73 33.08
C PRO A 29 -8.90 -6.92 34.34
N LEU A 30 -7.85 -7.32 35.06
CA LEU A 30 -7.31 -6.59 36.21
C LEU A 30 -6.21 -5.60 35.81
N SER A 31 -5.84 -5.55 34.52
CA SER A 31 -4.80 -4.66 34.02
C SER A 31 -5.36 -3.27 33.72
N PRO A 32 -4.62 -2.18 34.00
CA PRO A 32 -5.03 -0.83 33.61
C PRO A 32 -5.08 -0.63 32.09
N THR A 33 -4.46 -1.53 31.32
CA THR A 33 -4.41 -1.51 29.86
C THR A 33 -5.26 -2.61 29.23
N TYR A 34 -6.21 -3.20 29.97
CA TYR A 34 -7.10 -4.24 29.44
C TYR A 34 -7.74 -3.82 28.11
N GLY A 35 -7.59 -4.66 27.08
CA GLY A 35 -8.03 -4.38 25.72
C GLY A 35 -6.99 -3.67 24.82
N CYS A 36 -5.86 -3.20 25.34
CA CYS A 36 -4.79 -2.62 24.53
C CYS A 36 -4.09 -3.68 23.68
N ALA A 37 -4.09 -3.53 22.35
CA ALA A 37 -3.41 -4.39 21.38
C ALA A 37 -2.02 -3.89 20.99
N ASN A 38 -1.52 -2.79 21.58
CA ASN A 38 -0.15 -2.36 21.38
C ASN A 38 0.79 -2.97 22.43
N ARG A 39 1.27 -4.19 22.17
CA ARG A 39 2.16 -4.95 23.10
C ARG A 39 3.44 -4.20 23.46
N GLU A 40 3.98 -3.41 22.55
CA GLU A 40 5.16 -2.56 22.79
C GLU A 40 4.90 -1.52 23.90
N TYR A 41 3.67 -1.04 24.01
CA TYR A 41 3.26 -0.10 25.06
C TYR A 41 2.91 -0.81 26.37
N TRP A 42 1.96 -1.75 26.35
CA TRP A 42 1.41 -2.28 27.61
C TRP A 42 2.31 -3.33 28.29
N LEU A 43 3.09 -4.10 27.51
CA LEU A 43 3.97 -5.14 28.04
C LEU A 43 5.44 -4.74 28.01
N ALA A 44 5.98 -4.43 26.84
CA ALA A 44 7.40 -4.14 26.69
C ALA A 44 7.78 -2.79 27.31
N ARG A 45 6.83 -1.84 27.33
CA ARG A 45 7.00 -0.46 27.81
C ARG A 45 8.14 0.25 27.07
N SER A 46 8.31 -0.09 25.80
CA SER A 46 9.31 0.51 24.90
C SER A 46 8.84 1.84 24.31
N THR A 47 7.53 2.10 24.38
CA THR A 47 6.91 3.38 23.99
C THR A 47 6.21 4.05 25.16
N ASP A 48 6.14 5.37 25.10
CA ASP A 48 5.53 6.26 26.10
C ASP A 48 4.03 6.52 25.86
N PHE A 49 3.50 6.04 24.73
CA PHE A 49 2.08 6.12 24.37
C PHE A 49 1.65 4.90 23.52
N PRO A 50 0.36 4.55 23.51
CA PRO A 50 -0.14 3.49 22.65
C PRO A 50 -0.30 4.00 21.22
N SER A 51 0.28 3.28 20.25
CA SER A 51 -0.12 3.44 18.85
C SER A 51 -1.52 2.88 18.68
N ALA A 52 -2.51 3.75 18.46
CA ALA A 52 -3.91 3.34 18.43
C ALA A 52 -4.17 2.34 17.29
N ILE A 53 -3.39 2.40 16.21
CA ILE A 53 -3.56 1.54 15.04
C ILE A 53 -3.42 0.04 15.34
N ALA A 54 -2.72 -0.33 16.43
CA ALA A 54 -2.63 -1.71 16.86
C ALA A 54 -4.03 -2.30 17.18
N GLN A 55 -4.99 -1.44 17.57
CA GLN A 55 -6.39 -1.84 17.80
C GLN A 55 -7.11 -2.26 16.52
N TYR A 56 -6.54 -2.06 15.32
CA TYR A 56 -7.09 -2.63 14.10
C TYR A 56 -7.17 -4.16 14.16
N GLY A 57 -6.39 -4.81 15.05
CA GLY A 57 -6.54 -6.22 15.41
C GLY A 57 -7.94 -6.62 15.94
N ILE A 58 -8.80 -5.68 16.32
CA ILE A 58 -10.22 -5.92 16.64
C ILE A 58 -10.95 -6.52 15.43
N LEU A 59 -10.69 -6.00 14.23
CA LEU A 59 -11.37 -6.42 13.01
C LEU A 59 -11.21 -7.92 12.71
N PRO A 60 -9.99 -8.48 12.59
CA PRO A 60 -9.83 -9.91 12.35
C PRO A 60 -10.38 -10.78 13.49
N MET A 61 -10.35 -10.32 14.74
CA MET A 61 -11.00 -11.05 15.85
C MET A 61 -12.52 -11.06 15.73
N ALA A 62 -13.14 -9.94 15.32
CA ALA A 62 -14.57 -9.87 15.10
C ALA A 62 -15.02 -10.79 13.95
N LEU A 63 -14.23 -10.87 12.86
CA LEU A 63 -14.47 -11.80 11.76
C LEU A 63 -14.29 -13.25 12.19
N ALA A 64 -13.19 -13.58 12.87
CA ALA A 64 -12.95 -14.93 13.38
C ALA A 64 -14.03 -15.38 14.41
N TYR A 65 -14.62 -14.46 15.16
CA TYR A 65 -15.76 -14.77 16.03
C TYR A 65 -17.05 -15.03 15.25
N SER A 66 -17.27 -14.27 14.17
CA SER A 66 -18.58 -14.20 13.50
C SER A 66 -18.77 -15.22 12.38
N GLU A 67 -17.68 -15.68 11.76
CA GLU A 67 -17.73 -16.45 10.51
C GLU A 67 -17.41 -17.94 10.72
N PRO A 68 -18.24 -18.89 10.23
CA PRO A 68 -18.05 -20.33 10.43
C PRO A 68 -17.05 -20.93 9.42
N PHE A 69 -15.88 -20.31 9.25
CA PHE A 69 -14.84 -20.84 8.36
C PHE A 69 -14.38 -22.24 8.80
N GLU A 70 -13.93 -23.05 7.84
CA GLU A 70 -13.36 -24.36 8.14
C GLU A 70 -12.15 -24.22 9.09
N ASN A 71 -12.06 -25.10 10.10
CA ASN A 71 -11.01 -25.09 11.12
C ASN A 71 -10.94 -23.82 12.00
N ASN A 72 -11.96 -22.96 11.97
CA ASN A 72 -12.01 -21.77 12.81
C ASN A 72 -12.34 -22.10 14.28
N ILE A 73 -11.29 -22.22 15.11
CA ILE A 73 -11.43 -22.46 16.55
C ILE A 73 -12.03 -21.28 17.33
N TYR A 74 -12.09 -20.09 16.71
CA TYR A 74 -12.54 -18.84 17.34
C TYR A 74 -14.05 -18.59 17.17
N TYR A 75 -14.71 -19.36 16.29
CA TYR A 75 -16.11 -19.17 15.94
C TYR A 75 -17.01 -19.22 17.19
N LYS A 76 -17.77 -18.14 17.40
CA LYS A 76 -18.71 -17.93 18.52
C LYS A 76 -18.10 -18.15 19.92
N GLN A 77 -16.78 -18.14 20.07
CA GLN A 77 -16.12 -18.32 21.35
C GLN A 77 -16.39 -17.11 22.27
N PRO A 78 -16.97 -17.31 23.47
CA PRO A 78 -17.33 -16.20 24.37
C PRO A 78 -16.14 -15.31 24.75
N LYS A 79 -14.95 -15.90 24.91
CA LYS A 79 -13.73 -15.14 25.22
C LYS A 79 -13.32 -14.19 24.09
N ILE A 80 -13.50 -14.59 22.83
CA ILE A 80 -13.18 -13.73 21.69
C ILE A 80 -14.15 -12.54 21.67
N ALA A 81 -15.43 -12.78 21.90
CA ALA A 81 -16.43 -11.72 22.02
C ALA A 81 -16.06 -10.71 23.13
N ALA A 82 -15.67 -11.21 24.30
CA ALA A 82 -15.24 -10.38 25.43
C ALA A 82 -13.98 -9.54 25.11
N TRP A 83 -13.01 -10.11 24.39
CA TRP A 83 -11.79 -9.38 23.99
C TRP A 83 -12.04 -8.35 22.87
N VAL A 84 -12.96 -8.64 21.94
CA VAL A 84 -13.43 -7.65 20.96
C VAL A 84 -14.10 -6.46 21.67
N ALA A 85 -14.99 -6.73 22.63
CA ALA A 85 -15.60 -5.69 23.45
C ALA A 85 -14.55 -4.88 24.24
N ALA A 86 -13.59 -5.55 24.88
CA ALA A 86 -12.50 -4.90 25.61
C ALA A 86 -11.66 -3.99 24.71
N GLY A 87 -11.33 -4.43 23.48
CA GLY A 87 -10.60 -3.61 22.51
C GLY A 87 -11.35 -2.34 22.11
N MET A 88 -12.66 -2.43 21.87
CA MET A 88 -13.49 -1.25 21.54
C MET A 88 -13.64 -0.29 22.73
N SER A 89 -13.78 -0.84 23.93
CA SER A 89 -13.79 -0.06 25.17
C SER A 89 -12.46 0.65 25.40
N TYR A 90 -11.33 -0.01 25.14
CA TYR A 90 -10.00 0.61 25.20
C TYR A 90 -9.85 1.75 24.19
N LEU A 91 -10.31 1.56 22.94
CA LEU A 91 -10.35 2.64 21.94
C LEU A 91 -11.11 3.86 22.46
N SER A 92 -12.28 3.63 23.06
CA SER A 92 -13.10 4.70 23.63
C SER A 92 -12.36 5.51 24.70
N SER A 93 -11.41 4.88 25.42
CA SER A 93 -10.61 5.53 26.47
C SER A 93 -9.44 6.39 25.96
N ILE A 94 -8.98 6.14 24.72
CA ILE A 94 -7.83 6.84 24.13
C ILE A 94 -8.21 7.80 23.00
N GLN A 95 -9.51 7.91 22.67
CA GLN A 95 -10.00 8.82 21.65
C GLN A 95 -9.88 10.28 22.11
N HIS A 96 -9.42 11.14 21.20
CA HIS A 96 -9.44 12.58 21.44
C HIS A 96 -10.86 13.16 21.43
N LYS A 97 -11.04 14.34 22.05
CA LYS A 97 -12.35 15.02 22.11
C LYS A 97 -12.95 15.34 20.74
N ASP A 98 -12.11 15.50 19.70
CA ASP A 98 -12.55 15.76 18.33
C ASP A 98 -12.94 14.50 17.56
N GLY A 99 -12.72 13.30 18.12
CA GLY A 99 -13.03 12.02 17.52
C GLY A 99 -11.83 11.26 16.93
N SER A 100 -10.65 11.87 16.91
CA SER A 100 -9.44 11.32 16.29
C SER A 100 -8.62 10.39 17.20
N PHE A 101 -7.65 9.71 16.60
CA PHE A 101 -6.70 8.82 17.27
C PHE A 101 -5.25 9.11 16.84
N ASP A 102 -4.29 8.69 17.67
CA ASP A 102 -2.85 8.87 17.42
C ASP A 102 -2.18 7.55 16.97
N GLU A 103 -1.27 7.62 16.00
CA GLU A 103 -0.51 6.46 15.50
C GLU A 103 0.99 6.55 15.83
N PHE A 104 1.65 7.62 15.42
CA PHE A 104 3.10 7.76 15.44
C PHE A 104 3.61 8.57 16.63
N TYR A 105 2.81 9.52 17.13
CA TYR A 105 3.19 10.36 18.26
C TYR A 105 1.96 10.92 19.00
N PRO A 106 2.12 11.30 20.28
CA PRO A 106 1.04 11.91 21.04
C PRO A 106 0.50 13.17 20.35
N ASN A 107 -0.81 13.35 20.37
CA ASN A 107 -1.52 14.47 19.76
C ASN A 107 -1.33 14.59 18.24
N GLU A 108 -1.14 13.48 17.53
CA GLU A 108 -1.07 13.44 16.07
C GLU A 108 -2.39 13.81 15.41
N ARG A 109 -3.54 13.42 16.01
CA ARG A 109 -4.88 13.62 15.44
C ARG A 109 -4.99 13.01 14.03
N GLY A 110 -4.57 11.76 13.87
CA GLY A 110 -4.47 11.13 12.56
C GLY A 110 -5.84 10.93 11.91
N TRP A 111 -5.92 11.19 10.61
CA TRP A 111 -7.16 11.14 9.82
C TRP A 111 -7.48 9.72 9.36
N ALA A 112 -7.48 9.46 8.05
CA ALA A 112 -7.83 8.16 7.49
C ALA A 112 -6.93 7.03 8.03
N GLY A 113 -5.62 7.29 8.18
CA GLY A 113 -4.63 6.36 8.76
C GLY A 113 -5.11 5.71 10.06
N PRO A 114 -5.01 6.34 11.24
CA PRO A 114 -5.54 5.69 12.44
C PRO A 114 -7.07 5.73 12.51
N THR A 115 -7.72 6.89 12.33
CA THR A 115 -9.15 7.01 12.65
C THR A 115 -10.06 6.27 11.68
N GLY A 116 -9.74 6.25 10.38
CA GLY A 116 -10.51 5.53 9.36
C GLY A 116 -10.48 4.02 9.58
N PHE A 117 -9.27 3.45 9.64
CA PHE A 117 -9.08 2.02 9.93
C PHE A 117 -9.70 1.61 11.27
N LEU A 118 -9.54 2.42 12.33
CA LEU A 118 -10.07 2.07 13.65
C LEU A 118 -11.60 2.14 13.72
N LEU A 119 -12.23 3.15 13.12
CA LEU A 119 -13.68 3.19 13.02
C LEU A 119 -14.21 1.98 12.24
N HIS A 120 -13.51 1.60 11.16
CA HIS A 120 -13.86 0.42 10.40
C HIS A 120 -13.80 -0.88 11.24
N ALA A 121 -12.75 -1.03 12.06
CA ALA A 121 -12.66 -2.14 13.01
C ALA A 121 -13.75 -2.11 14.09
N MET A 122 -14.12 -0.92 14.59
CA MET A 122 -15.22 -0.75 15.55
C MET A 122 -16.58 -1.11 14.94
N VAL A 123 -16.83 -0.83 13.66
CA VAL A 123 -18.07 -1.25 12.98
C VAL A 123 -18.19 -2.77 12.97
N ALA A 124 -17.12 -3.48 12.58
CA ALA A 124 -17.13 -4.94 12.58
C ALA A 124 -17.27 -5.52 14.00
N GLY A 125 -16.56 -4.92 14.98
CA GLY A 125 -16.70 -5.28 16.39
C GLY A 125 -18.13 -5.08 16.90
N TRP A 126 -18.75 -3.93 16.59
CA TRP A 126 -20.13 -3.64 16.96
C TRP A 126 -21.10 -4.66 16.38
N LYS A 127 -21.02 -4.94 15.08
CA LYS A 127 -21.85 -5.98 14.41
C LYS A 127 -21.68 -7.35 15.08
N ALA A 128 -20.48 -7.67 15.55
CA ALA A 128 -20.18 -8.94 16.20
C ALA A 128 -20.70 -9.05 17.64
N VAL A 129 -20.56 -8.01 18.46
CA VAL A 129 -20.73 -8.14 19.93
C VAL A 129 -21.71 -7.16 20.57
N ALA A 130 -22.30 -6.22 19.82
CA ALA A 130 -23.26 -5.26 20.39
C ALA A 130 -24.39 -5.91 21.22
N PRO A 131 -24.98 -7.06 20.84
CA PRO A 131 -25.98 -7.72 21.67
C PRO A 131 -25.50 -8.13 23.07
N LEU A 132 -24.18 -8.32 23.24
CA LEU A 132 -23.54 -8.76 24.48
C LEU A 132 -23.11 -7.60 25.38
N LEU A 133 -23.13 -6.37 24.87
CA LEU A 133 -22.73 -5.17 25.61
C LEU A 133 -23.85 -4.69 26.53
N ASP A 134 -23.48 -4.22 27.72
CA ASP A 134 -24.39 -3.51 28.59
C ASP A 134 -24.75 -2.11 28.03
N VAL A 135 -25.70 -1.43 28.68
CA VAL A 135 -26.21 -0.14 28.20
C VAL A 135 -25.11 0.94 28.22
N GLN A 136 -24.24 0.94 29.23
CA GLN A 136 -23.20 1.95 29.38
C GLN A 136 -22.10 1.79 28.33
N ASP A 137 -21.69 0.55 28.06
CA ASP A 137 -20.71 0.21 27.03
C ASP A 137 -21.26 0.51 25.64
N LYS A 138 -22.55 0.20 25.37
CA LYS A 138 -23.21 0.58 24.10
C LYS A 138 -23.19 2.07 23.87
N GLU A 139 -23.57 2.87 24.87
CA GLU A 139 -23.60 4.33 24.76
C GLU A 139 -22.18 4.89 24.54
N ARG A 140 -21.21 4.42 25.32
CA ARG A 140 -19.81 4.85 25.21
C ARG A 140 -19.24 4.55 23.82
N ILE A 141 -19.34 3.30 23.37
CA ILE A 141 -18.75 2.84 22.12
C ILE A 141 -19.43 3.50 20.91
N SER A 142 -20.77 3.58 20.89
CA SER A 142 -21.49 4.26 19.80
C SER A 142 -21.16 5.75 19.73
N THR A 143 -21.02 6.43 20.87
CA THR A 143 -20.57 7.83 20.93
C THR A 143 -19.17 7.99 20.35
N THR A 144 -18.24 7.09 20.68
CA THR A 144 -16.89 7.07 20.12
C THR A 144 -16.93 6.90 18.60
N MET A 145 -17.73 5.97 18.09
CA MET A 145 -17.89 5.74 16.64
C MET A 145 -18.46 6.98 15.91
N LEU A 146 -19.52 7.58 16.45
CA LEU A 146 -20.14 8.79 15.86
C LEU A 146 -19.19 9.98 15.83
N ARG A 147 -18.36 10.16 16.86
CA ARG A 147 -17.32 11.20 16.88
C ARG A 147 -16.24 10.95 15.84
N ALA A 148 -15.78 9.71 15.71
CA ALA A 148 -14.79 9.35 14.67
C ALA A 148 -15.35 9.56 13.26
N ALA A 149 -16.61 9.18 13.00
CA ALA A 149 -17.26 9.41 11.71
C ALA A 149 -17.36 10.91 11.38
N LYS A 150 -17.79 11.72 12.36
CA LYS A 150 -17.82 13.17 12.21
C LYS A 150 -16.42 13.75 11.96
N PHE A 151 -15.40 13.29 12.69
CA PHE A 151 -14.03 13.72 12.48
C PHE A 151 -13.57 13.44 11.05
N LEU A 152 -13.78 12.21 10.56
CA LEU A 152 -13.40 11.82 9.21
C LEU A 152 -14.11 12.65 8.15
N ALA A 153 -15.42 12.88 8.32
CA ALA A 153 -16.23 13.63 7.36
C ALA A 153 -15.90 15.14 7.34
N SER A 154 -15.56 15.74 8.50
CA SER A 154 -15.27 17.18 8.62
C SER A 154 -13.81 17.57 8.39
N ASN A 155 -12.90 16.61 8.24
CA ASN A 155 -11.47 16.89 8.10
C ASN A 155 -10.91 16.22 6.84
N ASP A 156 -9.67 16.58 6.53
CA ASP A 156 -8.90 16.00 5.44
C ASP A 156 -7.44 15.79 5.87
N GLU A 157 -6.75 14.92 5.17
CA GLU A 157 -5.30 14.85 5.24
C GLU A 157 -4.66 15.81 4.23
N VAL A 158 -3.57 16.45 4.65
CA VAL A 158 -2.81 17.31 3.75
C VAL A 158 -2.04 16.43 2.77
N GLY A 159 -2.16 16.69 1.47
CA GLY A 159 -1.51 15.92 0.40
C GLY A 159 -2.44 14.87 -0.21
N VAL A 160 -2.11 14.38 -1.41
CA VAL A 160 -3.00 13.48 -2.15
C VAL A 160 -2.66 12.02 -1.85
N LEU A 161 -3.60 11.32 -1.20
CA LEU A 161 -3.56 9.90 -0.85
C LEU A 161 -4.94 9.29 -1.16
N ALA A 162 -5.19 8.92 -2.40
CA ALA A 162 -6.51 8.47 -2.84
C ALA A 162 -7.04 7.27 -2.03
N ASN A 163 -6.18 6.33 -1.67
CA ASN A 163 -6.52 5.17 -0.84
C ASN A 163 -7.06 5.58 0.54
N HIS A 164 -6.53 6.65 1.13
CA HIS A 164 -6.98 7.19 2.41
C HIS A 164 -8.39 7.75 2.30
N HIS A 165 -8.72 8.41 1.19
CA HIS A 165 -10.09 8.87 0.95
C HIS A 165 -11.07 7.70 0.77
N ALA A 166 -10.75 6.73 -0.09
CA ALA A 166 -11.58 5.54 -0.28
C ALA A 166 -11.82 4.81 1.06
N MET A 167 -10.76 4.69 1.86
CA MET A 167 -10.83 4.13 3.19
C MET A 167 -11.62 4.98 4.19
N ALA A 168 -11.60 6.30 4.11
CA ALA A 168 -12.39 7.15 5.01
C ALA A 168 -13.89 7.08 4.69
N LEU A 169 -14.25 6.96 3.40
CA LEU A 169 -15.65 6.90 2.95
C LEU A 169 -16.38 5.66 3.51
N LEU A 170 -15.77 4.48 3.46
CA LEU A 170 -16.37 3.23 3.94
C LEU A 170 -16.91 3.30 5.38
N PRO A 171 -16.08 3.58 6.41
CA PRO A 171 -16.53 3.61 7.79
C PRO A 171 -17.46 4.79 8.10
N ILE A 172 -17.39 5.91 7.35
CA ILE A 172 -18.40 6.98 7.46
C ILE A 172 -19.76 6.43 7.01
N ALA A 173 -19.83 5.83 5.81
CA ALA A 173 -21.05 5.26 5.26
C ALA A 173 -21.63 4.15 6.16
N GLU A 174 -20.79 3.21 6.61
CA GLU A 174 -21.23 2.14 7.52
C GLU A 174 -21.80 2.70 8.83
N THR A 175 -21.19 3.76 9.39
CA THR A 175 -21.66 4.39 10.63
C THR A 175 -22.97 5.15 10.40
N MET A 176 -23.12 5.84 9.27
CA MET A 176 -24.36 6.50 8.88
C MET A 176 -25.50 5.49 8.76
N GLU A 177 -25.27 4.34 8.14
CA GLU A 177 -26.29 3.30 8.00
C GLU A 177 -26.63 2.62 9.33
N LEU A 178 -25.62 2.36 10.16
CA LEU A 178 -25.78 1.68 11.44
C LEU A 178 -26.55 2.53 12.47
N PHE A 179 -26.27 3.83 12.54
CA PHE A 179 -26.84 4.73 13.56
C PHE A 179 -27.80 5.79 12.99
N LYS A 180 -28.13 5.72 11.70
CA LYS A 180 -29.00 6.69 11.02
C LYS A 180 -28.50 8.13 11.14
N ALA A 181 -27.17 8.30 11.12
CA ALA A 181 -26.48 9.58 11.26
C ALA A 181 -26.45 10.40 9.96
N TYR A 182 -27.59 10.51 9.26
CA TYR A 182 -27.69 11.14 7.93
C TYR A 182 -27.41 12.65 7.90
N HIS A 183 -27.26 13.29 9.05
CA HIS A 183 -26.74 14.67 9.12
C HIS A 183 -25.28 14.79 8.63
N LEU A 184 -24.55 13.69 8.50
CA LEU A 184 -23.19 13.65 7.93
C LEU A 184 -23.18 13.60 6.39
N GLU A 185 -24.34 13.44 5.74
CA GLU A 185 -24.46 13.27 4.29
C GLU A 185 -23.76 14.37 3.47
N PRO A 186 -23.94 15.68 3.75
CA PRO A 186 -23.28 16.72 2.96
C PRO A 186 -21.75 16.65 3.05
N LEU A 187 -21.22 16.26 4.22
CA LEU A 187 -19.79 16.12 4.43
C LEU A 187 -19.25 14.87 3.73
N TYR A 188 -20.00 13.76 3.75
CA TYR A 188 -19.65 12.54 3.02
C TYR A 188 -19.54 12.81 1.51
N GLU A 189 -20.51 13.49 0.92
CA GLU A 189 -20.49 13.85 -0.51
C GLU A 189 -19.31 14.78 -0.86
N GLU A 190 -18.94 15.70 0.04
CA GLU A 190 -17.73 16.51 -0.14
C GLU A 190 -16.46 15.65 -0.15
N ARG A 191 -16.32 14.71 0.78
CA ARG A 191 -15.16 13.79 0.82
C ARG A 191 -15.12 12.89 -0.41
N LYS A 192 -16.28 12.42 -0.88
CA LYS A 192 -16.42 11.62 -2.11
C LYS A 192 -15.95 12.41 -3.32
N LYS A 193 -16.34 13.69 -3.43
CA LYS A 193 -15.86 14.55 -4.51
C LYS A 193 -14.33 14.67 -4.49
N VAL A 194 -13.72 14.91 -3.32
CA VAL A 194 -12.24 15.00 -3.22
C VAL A 194 -11.56 13.70 -3.66
N PHE A 195 -12.13 12.53 -3.34
CA PHE A 195 -11.64 11.25 -3.84
C PHE A 195 -11.70 11.15 -5.36
N LEU A 196 -12.84 11.50 -5.95
CA LEU A 196 -13.06 11.42 -7.40
C LEU A 196 -12.14 12.40 -8.17
N ASP A 197 -11.87 13.58 -7.61
CA ASP A 197 -10.98 14.59 -8.21
C ASP A 197 -9.52 14.10 -8.36
N VAL A 198 -9.16 12.99 -7.73
CA VAL A 198 -7.81 12.39 -7.78
C VAL A 198 -7.78 11.00 -8.42
N CYS A 199 -8.88 10.59 -9.06
CA CYS A 199 -8.97 9.38 -9.87
C CYS A 199 -9.00 9.73 -11.37
N TYR A 200 -8.34 8.90 -12.17
CA TYR A 200 -8.10 9.11 -13.59
C TYR A 200 -8.88 8.11 -14.43
N ASP A 201 -9.26 8.52 -15.63
CA ASP A 201 -10.04 7.68 -16.55
C ASP A 201 -9.27 6.43 -17.03
N GLU A 202 -7.94 6.47 -16.99
CA GLU A 202 -7.07 5.31 -17.22
C GLU A 202 -7.27 4.17 -16.20
N GLY A 203 -7.96 4.43 -15.08
CA GLY A 203 -8.28 3.42 -14.07
C GLY A 203 -7.34 3.41 -12.87
N TRP A 204 -6.70 4.52 -12.53
CA TRP A 204 -5.89 4.62 -11.33
C TRP A 204 -6.23 5.88 -10.54
N CYS A 205 -5.85 5.91 -9.26
CA CYS A 205 -6.00 7.11 -8.42
C CYS A 205 -4.66 7.51 -7.82
N LEU A 206 -4.48 8.81 -7.56
CA LEU A 206 -3.20 9.41 -7.20
C LEU A 206 -2.73 9.02 -5.79
N GLU A 207 -1.53 8.48 -5.72
CA GLU A 207 -0.81 8.14 -4.48
C GLU A 207 0.50 8.94 -4.45
N TYR A 208 0.58 9.97 -3.61
CA TYR A 208 1.66 10.97 -3.65
C TYR A 208 1.74 11.69 -4.99
N ASP A 209 2.61 11.22 -5.89
CA ASP A 209 2.98 11.86 -7.14
C ASP A 209 2.79 10.95 -8.37
N GLY A 210 2.19 9.77 -8.19
CA GLY A 210 1.86 8.87 -9.30
C GLY A 210 0.97 7.71 -8.87
N VAL A 211 0.88 6.71 -9.74
CA VAL A 211 0.14 5.48 -9.46
C VAL A 211 0.92 4.55 -8.53
N ASP A 212 0.22 3.88 -7.61
CA ASP A 212 0.77 2.79 -6.81
C ASP A 212 -0.16 1.54 -6.88
N PRO A 213 0.22 0.47 -7.59
CA PRO A 213 -0.64 -0.69 -7.80
C PRO A 213 -1.07 -1.42 -6.53
N GLY A 214 -0.23 -1.43 -5.49
CA GLY A 214 -0.57 -2.07 -4.22
C GLY A 214 -1.66 -1.32 -3.48
N TYR A 215 -1.54 -0.01 -3.32
CA TYR A 215 -2.63 0.78 -2.75
C TYR A 215 -3.85 0.90 -3.66
N LEU A 216 -3.68 0.86 -4.98
CA LEU A 216 -4.81 0.80 -5.90
C LEU A 216 -5.64 -0.49 -5.70
N SER A 217 -4.99 -1.63 -5.46
CA SER A 217 -5.71 -2.85 -5.07
C SER A 217 -6.47 -2.69 -3.74
N ALA A 218 -5.91 -1.94 -2.78
CA ALA A 218 -6.61 -1.60 -1.53
C ALA A 218 -7.85 -0.75 -1.80
N THR A 219 -7.74 0.25 -2.67
CA THR A 219 -8.85 1.09 -3.11
C THR A 219 -9.97 0.23 -3.69
N VAL A 220 -9.66 -0.75 -4.55
CA VAL A 220 -10.66 -1.70 -5.07
C VAL A 220 -11.41 -2.41 -3.92
N THR A 221 -10.69 -2.93 -2.92
CA THR A 221 -11.32 -3.54 -1.75
C THR A 221 -12.23 -2.57 -0.98
N PHE A 222 -11.78 -1.35 -0.70
CA PHE A 222 -12.60 -0.39 0.03
C PHE A 222 -13.85 0.05 -0.74
N LEU A 223 -13.74 0.25 -2.05
CA LEU A 223 -14.87 0.62 -2.89
C LEU A 223 -15.86 -0.52 -3.07
N ALA A 224 -15.40 -1.76 -3.27
CA ALA A 224 -16.28 -2.93 -3.35
C ALA A 224 -17.08 -3.12 -2.05
N ARG A 225 -16.44 -2.91 -0.90
CA ARG A 225 -17.11 -2.95 0.41
C ARG A 225 -18.06 -1.79 0.64
N LEU A 226 -17.69 -0.61 0.16
CA LEU A 226 -18.56 0.54 0.21
C LEU A 226 -19.81 0.27 -0.62
N ASP A 227 -19.67 -0.33 -1.81
CA ASP A 227 -20.80 -0.73 -2.64
C ASP A 227 -21.72 -1.76 -1.93
N GLN A 228 -21.14 -2.75 -1.25
CA GLN A 228 -21.91 -3.69 -0.40
C GLN A 228 -22.68 -2.98 0.74
N ALA A 229 -22.12 -1.92 1.32
CA ALA A 229 -22.72 -1.20 2.45
C ALA A 229 -23.72 -0.12 1.99
N ARG A 230 -23.42 0.55 0.89
CA ARG A 230 -24.12 1.69 0.32
C ARG A 230 -23.76 1.79 -1.17
N PRO A 231 -24.54 1.15 -2.06
CA PRO A 231 -24.27 1.11 -3.49
C PRO A 231 -24.12 2.50 -4.11
N ASP A 232 -23.09 2.65 -4.94
CA ASP A 232 -22.78 3.91 -5.63
C ASP A 232 -22.17 3.61 -7.00
N PRO A 233 -22.95 3.75 -8.09
CA PRO A 233 -22.48 3.40 -9.44
C PRO A 233 -21.23 4.14 -9.88
N VAL A 234 -21.00 5.36 -9.39
CA VAL A 234 -19.82 6.17 -9.75
C VAL A 234 -18.57 5.58 -9.12
N LEU A 235 -18.64 5.23 -7.83
CA LEU A 235 -17.52 4.60 -7.12
C LEU A 235 -17.27 3.17 -7.61
N LEU A 236 -18.34 2.44 -7.96
CA LEU A 236 -18.23 1.12 -8.56
C LEU A 236 -17.51 1.16 -9.92
N ASP A 237 -17.78 2.16 -10.75
CA ASP A 237 -17.06 2.37 -12.02
C ASP A 237 -15.56 2.59 -11.78
N VAL A 238 -15.19 3.40 -10.79
CA VAL A 238 -13.77 3.58 -10.39
C VAL A 238 -13.12 2.25 -10.02
N ALA A 239 -13.81 1.41 -9.22
CA ALA A 239 -13.30 0.10 -8.84
C ALA A 239 -13.13 -0.85 -10.04
N LYS A 240 -14.08 -0.84 -10.99
CA LYS A 240 -14.03 -1.66 -12.20
C LYS A 240 -12.88 -1.25 -13.12
N LYS A 241 -12.70 0.06 -13.36
CA LYS A 241 -11.55 0.59 -14.10
C LYS A 241 -10.22 0.26 -13.42
N ALA A 242 -10.18 0.32 -12.09
CA ALA A 242 -9.00 -0.07 -11.32
C ALA A 242 -8.63 -1.54 -11.48
N ILE A 243 -9.60 -2.46 -11.54
CA ILE A 243 -9.35 -3.88 -11.85
C ILE A 243 -8.75 -4.04 -13.25
N ASP A 244 -9.24 -3.28 -14.23
CA ASP A 244 -8.72 -3.33 -15.61
C ASP A 244 -7.31 -2.76 -15.74
N PHE A 245 -6.93 -1.83 -14.85
CA PHE A 245 -5.58 -1.26 -14.78
C PHE A 245 -4.61 -2.16 -13.99
N THR A 246 -5.02 -2.76 -12.87
CA THR A 246 -4.12 -3.54 -12.01
C THR A 246 -3.65 -4.85 -12.62
N LYS A 247 -4.38 -5.39 -13.61
CA LYS A 247 -4.01 -6.66 -14.30
C LYS A 247 -2.63 -6.65 -14.94
N TYR A 248 -2.09 -5.48 -15.31
CA TYR A 248 -0.75 -5.34 -15.90
C TYR A 248 0.38 -5.46 -14.88
N PHE A 249 0.06 -5.37 -13.58
CA PHE A 249 1.01 -5.43 -12.47
C PHE A 249 1.07 -6.80 -11.78
N VAL A 250 0.25 -7.76 -12.24
CA VAL A 250 0.36 -9.16 -11.87
C VAL A 250 1.45 -9.79 -12.73
N TYR A 251 2.64 -9.98 -12.17
CA TYR A 251 3.81 -10.35 -12.96
C TYR A 251 3.91 -11.86 -13.23
N PRO A 252 4.56 -12.28 -14.34
CA PRO A 252 4.73 -13.69 -14.68
C PRO A 252 5.42 -14.51 -13.59
N ASP A 253 6.32 -13.89 -12.83
CA ASP A 253 7.06 -14.58 -11.78
C ASP A 253 6.25 -14.74 -10.49
N GLY A 254 5.05 -14.17 -10.37
CA GLY A 254 4.20 -14.24 -9.18
C GLY A 254 4.23 -13.00 -8.29
N HIS A 255 5.16 -12.07 -8.47
CA HIS A 255 5.19 -10.83 -7.71
C HIS A 255 4.16 -9.80 -8.23
N TYR A 256 3.92 -8.74 -7.45
CA TYR A 256 2.93 -7.72 -7.78
C TYR A 256 3.43 -6.31 -7.47
N GLY A 257 3.18 -5.37 -8.39
CA GLY A 257 3.44 -3.94 -8.17
C GLY A 257 4.90 -3.64 -7.80
N GLY A 258 5.13 -3.23 -6.56
CA GLY A 258 6.46 -3.01 -5.99
C GLY A 258 7.04 -1.66 -6.37
N THR A 259 8.34 -1.63 -6.64
CA THR A 259 9.09 -0.42 -7.02
C THR A 259 8.58 0.28 -8.27
N LEU A 260 7.69 -0.32 -9.08
CA LEU A 260 7.01 0.41 -10.14
C LEU A 260 6.03 1.49 -9.63
N GLY A 261 5.47 1.29 -8.43
CA GLY A 261 4.53 2.22 -7.82
C GLY A 261 5.21 3.44 -7.18
N SER A 262 4.50 4.56 -7.12
CA SER A 262 4.95 5.82 -6.49
C SER A 262 5.23 5.67 -4.99
N ARG A 263 4.62 4.67 -4.33
CA ARG A 263 4.80 4.35 -2.91
C ARG A 263 5.49 3.01 -2.68
N GLU A 264 5.94 2.36 -3.74
CA GLU A 264 6.77 1.14 -3.74
C GLU A 264 6.14 -0.05 -3.01
N THR A 265 4.81 -0.20 -3.06
CA THR A 265 4.14 -1.26 -2.30
C THR A 265 3.96 -2.57 -3.08
N PHE A 266 4.23 -3.70 -2.41
CA PHE A 266 4.23 -5.05 -2.99
C PHE A 266 2.98 -5.87 -2.65
N HIS A 267 2.06 -5.31 -1.88
CA HIS A 267 0.89 -6.04 -1.39
C HIS A 267 -0.25 -6.02 -2.42
N PHE A 268 -0.99 -7.12 -2.48
CA PHE A 268 -2.25 -7.21 -3.21
C PHE A 268 -3.39 -7.41 -2.22
N TYR A 269 -4.47 -6.65 -2.38
CA TYR A 269 -5.72 -6.78 -1.63
C TYR A 269 -6.69 -7.60 -2.48
N SER A 270 -7.01 -8.83 -2.07
CA SER A 270 -7.80 -9.80 -2.84
C SER A 270 -9.32 -9.63 -2.70
N HIS A 271 -9.81 -9.01 -1.63
CA HIS A 271 -11.22 -9.03 -1.26
C HIS A 271 -12.10 -8.35 -2.29
N GLY A 272 -11.76 -7.14 -2.73
CA GLY A 272 -12.54 -6.43 -3.74
C GLY A 272 -12.59 -7.17 -5.07
N TYR A 273 -11.58 -7.98 -5.38
CA TYR A 273 -11.53 -8.80 -6.59
C TYR A 273 -12.42 -10.04 -6.48
N GLU A 274 -12.53 -10.65 -5.30
CA GLU A 274 -13.52 -11.71 -5.05
C GLU A 274 -14.95 -11.15 -5.17
N VAL A 275 -15.23 -10.01 -4.54
CA VAL A 275 -16.57 -9.38 -4.58
C VAL A 275 -16.98 -8.99 -5.99
N LEU A 276 -16.09 -8.32 -6.74
CA LEU A 276 -16.41 -7.86 -8.09
C LEU A 276 -16.24 -8.97 -9.14
N GLY A 277 -15.65 -10.09 -8.76
CA GLY A 277 -15.47 -11.28 -9.60
C GLY A 277 -16.76 -11.92 -10.08
N HIS A 278 -17.87 -11.70 -9.37
CA HIS A 278 -19.20 -12.13 -9.78
C HIS A 278 -19.62 -11.58 -11.16
N GLU A 279 -19.18 -10.37 -11.49
CA GLU A 279 -19.51 -9.69 -12.75
C GLU A 279 -18.31 -9.50 -13.68
N ASN A 280 -17.09 -9.52 -13.12
CA ASN A 280 -15.85 -9.30 -13.85
C ASN A 280 -14.89 -10.49 -13.70
N PRO A 281 -14.88 -11.44 -14.64
CA PRO A 281 -13.96 -12.58 -14.62
C PRO A 281 -12.47 -12.20 -14.57
N MET A 282 -12.08 -11.01 -15.04
CA MET A 282 -10.70 -10.52 -14.94
C MET A 282 -10.29 -10.25 -13.49
N ALA A 283 -11.24 -9.90 -12.63
CA ALA A 283 -10.96 -9.76 -11.20
C ALA A 283 -10.56 -11.11 -10.59
N LEU A 284 -11.28 -12.18 -10.95
CA LEU A 284 -10.98 -13.55 -10.50
C LEU A 284 -9.67 -14.09 -11.08
N ALA A 285 -9.35 -13.77 -12.34
CA ALA A 285 -8.06 -14.14 -12.93
C ALA A 285 -6.87 -13.59 -12.11
N GLN A 286 -6.97 -12.33 -11.69
CA GLN A 286 -5.97 -11.70 -10.82
C GLN A 286 -5.96 -12.31 -9.42
N ALA A 287 -7.13 -12.47 -8.78
CA ALA A 287 -7.24 -13.03 -7.43
C ALA A 287 -6.70 -14.46 -7.34
N ASP A 288 -7.06 -15.33 -8.29
CA ASP A 288 -6.62 -16.72 -8.33
C ASP A 288 -5.11 -16.82 -8.59
N PHE A 289 -4.55 -15.99 -9.46
CA PHE A 289 -3.10 -15.96 -9.68
C PHE A 289 -2.36 -15.49 -8.42
N MET A 290 -2.83 -14.40 -7.79
CA MET A 290 -2.21 -13.89 -6.56
C MET A 290 -2.36 -14.86 -5.39
N LEU A 291 -3.43 -15.65 -5.34
CA LEU A 291 -3.59 -16.72 -4.35
C LEU A 291 -2.49 -17.78 -4.47
N LYS A 292 -2.17 -18.20 -5.70
CA LYS A 292 -1.00 -19.08 -5.96
C LYS A 292 0.30 -18.40 -5.52
N SER A 293 0.46 -17.11 -5.76
CA SER A 293 1.64 -16.35 -5.34
C SER A 293 1.84 -16.30 -3.83
N TYR A 294 0.78 -16.17 -3.03
CA TYR A 294 0.89 -16.23 -1.57
C TYR A 294 1.41 -17.59 -1.10
N ALA A 295 0.90 -18.69 -1.68
CA ALA A 295 1.36 -20.04 -1.36
C ALA A 295 2.83 -20.28 -1.75
N ALA A 296 3.29 -19.62 -2.82
CA ALA A 296 4.68 -19.67 -3.28
C ALA A 296 5.62 -18.70 -2.54
N GLY A 297 5.12 -17.90 -1.59
CA GLY A 297 5.92 -16.92 -0.85
C GLY A 297 6.38 -15.71 -1.69
N LYS A 298 5.65 -15.39 -2.77
CA LYS A 298 5.99 -14.32 -3.72
C LYS A 298 5.17 -13.05 -3.55
N SER A 299 4.45 -12.93 -2.43
CA SER A 299 3.69 -11.73 -2.08
C SER A 299 3.63 -11.57 -0.56
N VAL A 300 3.25 -10.37 -0.11
CA VAL A 300 3.28 -9.96 1.30
C VAL A 300 2.10 -10.58 2.06
N THR A 301 2.40 -11.55 2.92
CA THR A 301 1.45 -12.16 3.87
C THR A 301 1.62 -11.54 5.27
N PRO A 302 0.67 -11.77 6.22
CA PRO A 302 0.79 -11.19 7.56
C PRO A 302 2.06 -11.63 8.29
N HIS A 303 2.60 -12.81 7.96
CA HIS A 303 3.83 -13.34 8.56
C HIS A 303 5.06 -12.46 8.28
N LEU A 304 5.16 -11.90 7.08
CA LEU A 304 6.32 -11.08 6.67
C LEU A 304 6.29 -9.67 7.27
N GLN A 305 5.11 -9.21 7.68
CA GLN A 305 4.94 -7.84 8.16
C GLN A 305 5.29 -7.67 9.63
N SER A 306 5.74 -6.47 9.96
CA SER A 306 5.99 -6.05 11.35
C SER A 306 4.72 -6.07 12.19
N ASP A 307 4.89 -6.11 13.51
CA ASP A 307 3.78 -6.14 14.47
C ASP A 307 2.82 -4.95 14.35
N ARG A 308 3.27 -3.84 13.77
CA ARG A 308 2.42 -2.68 13.49
C ARG A 308 1.46 -2.91 12.32
N TYR A 309 1.88 -3.64 11.29
CA TYR A 309 1.16 -3.68 10.01
C TYR A 309 0.55 -5.04 9.62
N PHE A 310 0.89 -6.13 10.31
CA PHE A 310 0.31 -7.45 9.97
C PHE A 310 -1.22 -7.50 10.11
N VAL A 311 -1.77 -6.72 11.06
CA VAL A 311 -3.22 -6.62 11.32
C VAL A 311 -4.02 -6.12 10.12
N TYR A 312 -3.37 -5.49 9.13
CA TYR A 312 -4.02 -5.01 7.92
C TYR A 312 -4.31 -6.11 6.90
N ARG A 313 -3.49 -7.16 6.85
CA ARG A 313 -3.61 -8.23 5.85
C ARG A 313 -4.53 -9.35 6.30
N ILE A 314 -4.62 -9.62 7.60
CA ILE A 314 -5.51 -10.67 8.12
C ILE A 314 -6.98 -10.49 7.70
N PRO A 315 -7.62 -9.33 7.93
CA PRO A 315 -9.02 -9.16 7.56
C PRO A 315 -9.24 -9.25 6.06
N GLU A 316 -8.24 -8.87 5.24
CA GLU A 316 -8.30 -9.01 3.78
C GLU A 316 -8.57 -10.46 3.38
N PHE A 317 -7.81 -11.40 3.94
CA PHE A 317 -7.97 -12.81 3.65
C PHE A 317 -9.27 -13.38 4.23
N LEU A 318 -9.67 -12.97 5.44
CA LEU A 318 -10.94 -13.43 6.01
C LEU A 318 -12.15 -12.92 5.22
N PHE A 319 -12.12 -11.68 4.74
CA PHE A 319 -13.17 -11.15 3.87
C PHE A 319 -13.18 -11.84 2.50
N SER A 320 -12.01 -12.07 1.90
CA SER A 320 -11.88 -12.83 0.64
C SER A 320 -12.43 -14.24 0.77
N ALA A 321 -12.23 -14.88 1.93
CA ALA A 321 -12.80 -16.20 2.21
C ALA A 321 -14.33 -16.18 2.31
N ARG A 322 -14.89 -15.16 2.96
CA ARG A 322 -16.34 -15.00 3.15
C ARG A 322 -17.06 -14.72 1.84
N ASP A 323 -16.50 -13.83 1.03
CA ASP A 323 -17.13 -13.30 -0.18
C ASP A 323 -16.54 -13.92 -1.46
N ALA A 324 -15.91 -15.09 -1.34
CA ALA A 324 -15.29 -15.78 -2.47
C ALA A 324 -16.32 -16.07 -3.57
N ALA A 325 -16.12 -15.51 -4.75
CA ALA A 325 -17.07 -15.68 -5.85
C ALA A 325 -16.95 -17.06 -6.52
N PRO A 326 -18.03 -17.59 -7.11
CA PRO A 326 -17.95 -18.82 -7.90
C PRO A 326 -17.07 -18.57 -9.13
N ARG A 327 -16.17 -19.51 -9.42
CA ARG A 327 -15.28 -19.41 -10.57
C ARG A 327 -16.03 -19.83 -11.83
N PRO A 328 -15.91 -19.08 -12.95
CA PRO A 328 -16.35 -19.58 -14.25
C PRO A 328 -15.47 -20.77 -14.67
N GLU A 329 -15.93 -21.56 -15.65
CA GLU A 329 -15.16 -22.70 -16.17
C GLU A 329 -13.82 -22.28 -16.78
N VAL A 330 -13.79 -21.09 -17.39
CA VAL A 330 -12.60 -20.51 -18.00
C VAL A 330 -12.43 -19.08 -17.51
N LEU A 331 -11.26 -18.79 -16.93
CA LEU A 331 -10.84 -17.44 -16.58
C LEU A 331 -10.16 -16.76 -17.78
N PRO A 332 -10.30 -15.45 -17.95
CA PRO A 332 -9.57 -14.72 -18.98
C PRO A 332 -8.06 -14.74 -18.70
N ALA A 333 -7.27 -14.68 -19.76
CA ALA A 333 -5.82 -14.59 -19.67
C ALA A 333 -5.39 -13.21 -19.13
N LEU A 334 -4.43 -13.20 -18.21
CA LEU A 334 -3.69 -11.98 -17.84
C LEU A 334 -2.91 -11.47 -19.08
N PRO A 335 -2.55 -10.17 -19.13
CA PRO A 335 -1.90 -9.59 -20.32
C PRO A 335 -0.68 -10.36 -20.83
N TRP A 336 0.17 -10.82 -19.92
CA TRP A 336 1.36 -11.60 -20.30
C TRP A 336 1.05 -13.06 -20.64
N GLN A 337 -0.14 -13.57 -20.33
CA GLN A 337 -0.57 -14.93 -20.71
C GLN A 337 -1.15 -14.99 -22.12
N GLU A 338 -1.51 -13.85 -22.72
CA GLU A 338 -1.97 -13.82 -24.10
C GLU A 338 -0.84 -14.19 -25.08
N ASN A 339 -1.17 -14.97 -26.12
CA ASN A 339 -0.18 -15.45 -27.09
C ASN A 339 0.25 -14.37 -28.11
N ASN A 340 -0.47 -13.26 -28.17
CA ASN A 340 -0.22 -12.22 -29.15
C ASN A 340 0.79 -11.19 -28.64
N ASN A 341 1.52 -10.61 -29.58
CA ASN A 341 2.34 -9.44 -29.33
C ASN A 341 1.44 -8.26 -28.90
N GLN A 342 1.65 -7.72 -27.71
CA GLN A 342 0.86 -6.62 -27.14
C GLN A 342 1.73 -5.43 -26.73
N GLN A 343 1.13 -4.25 -26.74
CA GLN A 343 1.73 -3.01 -26.26
C GLN A 343 0.64 -2.16 -25.60
N PHE A 344 0.94 -1.55 -24.47
CA PHE A 344 0.08 -0.59 -23.79
C PHE A 344 0.89 0.65 -23.35
N LEU A 345 0.17 1.76 -23.26
CA LEU A 345 0.66 3.03 -22.73
C LEU A 345 -0.49 3.71 -21.99
N PHE A 346 -0.24 4.07 -20.74
CA PHE A 346 -1.08 4.91 -19.90
C PHE A 346 -0.34 6.24 -19.71
N PRO A 347 -0.54 7.23 -20.62
CA PRO A 347 0.19 8.50 -20.56
C PRO A 347 0.02 9.27 -19.24
N GLU A 348 -1.15 9.25 -18.62
CA GLU A 348 -1.38 9.95 -17.34
C GLU A 348 -0.74 9.20 -16.17
N ALA A 349 -0.69 7.87 -16.18
CA ALA A 349 0.06 7.10 -15.20
C ALA A 349 1.59 7.14 -15.45
N GLY A 350 1.98 7.40 -16.70
CA GLY A 350 3.35 7.21 -17.18
C GLY A 350 3.75 5.74 -17.25
N ILE A 351 2.80 4.82 -17.45
CA ILE A 351 3.06 3.37 -17.47
C ILE A 351 3.10 2.88 -18.92
N TRP A 352 4.18 2.20 -19.28
CA TRP A 352 4.40 1.67 -20.62
C TRP A 352 4.88 0.23 -20.53
N GLY A 353 4.39 -0.64 -21.41
CA GLY A 353 4.81 -2.03 -21.38
C GLY A 353 4.12 -2.90 -22.42
N GLY A 354 4.46 -4.18 -22.43
CA GLY A 354 3.89 -5.10 -23.39
C GLY A 354 4.50 -6.48 -23.34
N ARG A 355 3.97 -7.34 -24.21
CA ARG A 355 4.49 -8.67 -24.51
C ARG A 355 5.02 -8.69 -25.95
N ARG A 356 6.25 -9.18 -26.13
CA ARG A 356 6.81 -9.48 -27.46
C ARG A 356 7.52 -10.84 -27.43
N GLY A 357 7.06 -11.78 -28.24
CA GLY A 357 7.56 -13.16 -28.21
C GLY A 357 7.42 -13.76 -26.81
N ASN A 358 8.55 -14.14 -26.22
CA ASN A 358 8.65 -14.71 -24.88
C ASN A 358 9.05 -13.68 -23.81
N TYR A 359 8.89 -12.39 -24.07
CA TYR A 359 9.28 -11.33 -23.12
C TYR A 359 8.07 -10.50 -22.71
N TYR A 360 7.96 -10.23 -21.41
CA TYR A 360 7.04 -9.25 -20.85
C TYR A 360 7.85 -8.18 -20.12
N ALA A 361 7.63 -6.91 -20.48
CA ALA A 361 8.26 -5.78 -19.83
C ALA A 361 7.22 -4.71 -19.49
N ILE A 362 7.43 -4.06 -18.34
CA ILE A 362 6.59 -2.96 -17.87
C ILE A 362 7.47 -1.93 -17.17
N ALA A 363 7.27 -0.66 -17.50
CA ALA A 363 8.05 0.47 -17.02
C ALA A 363 7.16 1.62 -16.56
N ASN A 364 7.62 2.33 -15.54
CA ASN A 364 7.10 3.62 -15.12
C ASN A 364 8.02 4.72 -15.66
N LEU A 365 7.62 5.27 -16.81
CA LEU A 365 8.31 6.33 -17.54
C LEU A 365 8.30 7.64 -16.75
N ALA A 366 7.22 7.93 -16.02
CA ALA A 366 7.14 9.09 -15.15
C ALA A 366 8.14 9.01 -13.99
N ARG A 367 8.50 7.78 -13.58
CA ARG A 367 9.39 7.48 -12.46
C ARG A 367 10.82 7.14 -12.91
N GLY A 368 11.42 7.97 -13.75
CA GLY A 368 12.80 7.76 -14.22
C GLY A 368 13.03 6.44 -14.98
N GLY A 369 11.97 5.89 -15.58
CA GLY A 369 12.03 4.66 -16.36
C GLY A 369 12.30 3.42 -15.51
N VAL A 370 11.88 3.39 -14.23
CA VAL A 370 11.88 2.17 -13.41
C VAL A 370 11.14 1.06 -14.15
N PHE A 371 11.68 -0.14 -14.24
CA PHE A 371 11.06 -1.21 -15.02
C PHE A 371 11.25 -2.60 -14.42
N LYS A 372 10.41 -3.53 -14.87
CA LYS A 372 10.56 -4.97 -14.65
C LYS A 372 10.50 -5.69 -16.00
N CYS A 373 11.32 -6.72 -16.15
CA CYS A 373 11.39 -7.53 -17.37
C CYS A 373 11.46 -9.01 -17.01
N PHE A 374 10.70 -9.83 -17.74
CA PHE A 374 10.55 -11.26 -17.51
C PHE A 374 10.67 -12.02 -18.83
N ARG A 375 11.36 -13.16 -18.79
CA ARG A 375 11.27 -14.19 -19.84
C ARG A 375 10.19 -15.19 -19.46
N LEU A 376 9.18 -15.30 -20.29
CA LEU A 376 8.06 -16.22 -20.14
C LEU A 376 8.54 -17.65 -20.39
N ASN A 377 7.98 -18.61 -19.67
CA ASN A 377 8.32 -20.02 -19.84
C ASN A 377 7.85 -20.53 -21.21
N ASP A 378 8.65 -21.41 -21.82
CA ASP A 378 8.28 -22.10 -23.07
C ASP A 378 7.18 -23.15 -22.82
N ASN A 379 6.50 -23.58 -23.89
CA ASN A 379 5.64 -24.77 -23.91
C ASN A 379 4.39 -24.78 -23.01
N GLY A 380 3.88 -23.60 -22.61
CA GLY A 380 2.59 -23.49 -21.93
C GLY A 380 2.62 -23.71 -20.41
N GLU A 381 3.81 -23.76 -19.79
CA GLU A 381 3.93 -23.63 -18.34
C GLU A 381 3.59 -22.19 -17.90
N GLU A 382 2.69 -22.03 -16.94
CA GLU A 382 2.34 -20.71 -16.41
C GLU A 382 3.54 -20.06 -15.69
N GLY A 383 3.92 -18.87 -16.14
CA GLY A 383 4.80 -17.95 -15.41
C GLY A 383 5.99 -17.46 -16.21
N GLY A 384 6.99 -16.93 -15.50
CA GLY A 384 8.22 -16.46 -16.10
C GLY A 384 9.37 -16.28 -15.11
N ILE A 385 10.56 -16.14 -15.67
CA ILE A 385 11.82 -15.91 -14.96
C ILE A 385 12.11 -14.40 -14.99
N PRO A 386 12.36 -13.76 -13.84
CA PRO A 386 12.74 -12.36 -13.83
C PRO A 386 14.12 -12.17 -14.46
N LEU A 387 14.20 -11.25 -15.42
CA LEU A 387 15.46 -10.83 -16.05
C LEU A 387 16.00 -9.53 -15.43
N ALA A 388 15.11 -8.66 -14.96
CA ALA A 388 15.47 -7.43 -14.26
C ALA A 388 14.33 -6.89 -13.40
N SER A 389 14.71 -6.27 -12.28
CA SER A 389 13.91 -5.33 -11.51
C SER A 389 14.78 -4.11 -11.26
N ASP A 390 14.52 -3.02 -12.00
CA ASP A 390 15.44 -1.90 -12.16
C ASP A 390 14.84 -0.62 -11.56
N CYS A 391 15.33 -0.21 -10.39
CA CYS A 391 14.96 1.06 -9.75
C CYS A 391 15.75 2.26 -10.30
N SER A 392 15.93 2.32 -11.63
CA SER A 392 16.66 3.39 -12.31
C SER A 392 18.08 3.58 -11.75
N MET A 393 18.54 4.83 -11.59
CA MET A 393 19.88 5.16 -11.10
C MET A 393 19.82 5.83 -9.72
N SER A 394 20.71 5.41 -8.82
CA SER A 394 20.92 6.03 -7.50
C SER A 394 22.41 6.16 -7.17
N GLY A 395 22.80 7.14 -6.36
CA GLY A 395 24.22 7.39 -6.09
C GLY A 395 24.48 8.22 -4.84
N ILE A 396 25.78 8.43 -4.57
CA ILE A 396 26.28 9.20 -3.44
C ILE A 396 27.31 10.22 -3.95
N MET A 397 27.11 11.48 -3.59
CA MET A 397 28.06 12.59 -3.84
C MET A 397 29.19 12.58 -2.79
N PRO A 398 30.36 13.20 -3.05
CA PRO A 398 31.50 13.20 -2.12
C PRO A 398 31.23 13.81 -0.73
N ASP A 399 30.20 14.64 -0.59
CA ASP A 399 29.76 15.23 0.68
C ASP A 399 28.78 14.33 1.46
N GLY A 400 28.48 13.13 0.94
CA GLY A 400 27.53 12.19 1.51
C GLY A 400 26.09 12.37 1.03
N THR A 401 25.80 13.35 0.17
CA THR A 401 24.46 13.54 -0.39
C THR A 401 24.04 12.32 -1.21
N VAL A 402 22.96 11.67 -0.79
CA VAL A 402 22.37 10.53 -1.50
C VAL A 402 21.35 11.06 -2.50
N PHE A 403 21.32 10.50 -3.71
CA PHE A 403 20.35 10.89 -4.73
C PHE A 403 19.79 9.69 -5.51
N THR A 404 18.67 9.92 -6.19
CA THR A 404 18.04 8.94 -7.08
C THR A 404 17.38 9.60 -8.28
N THR A 405 17.17 8.85 -9.35
CA THR A 405 16.33 9.20 -10.49
C THR A 405 14.97 8.46 -10.48
N ALA A 406 14.78 7.52 -9.53
CA ALA A 406 13.53 6.77 -9.35
C ALA A 406 12.47 7.56 -8.56
N TRP A 407 12.04 8.71 -9.09
CA TRP A 407 10.99 9.55 -8.53
C TRP A 407 10.10 10.05 -9.66
N CYS A 408 8.82 10.33 -9.37
CA CYS A 408 7.89 10.81 -10.38
C CYS A 408 8.19 12.27 -10.69
N ASP A 409 8.87 12.55 -11.81
CA ASP A 409 9.22 13.93 -12.18
C ASP A 409 7.94 14.70 -12.55
N PRO A 410 7.61 15.83 -11.88
CA PRO A 410 6.47 16.67 -12.21
C PRO A 410 6.49 17.17 -13.65
N ASP A 411 7.69 17.34 -14.23
CA ASP A 411 7.85 17.78 -15.61
C ASP A 411 7.58 16.62 -16.60
N ARG A 412 7.46 15.38 -16.12
CA ARG A 412 7.07 14.17 -16.88
C ARG A 412 7.78 14.06 -18.24
N ASN A 413 9.10 14.22 -18.21
CA ASN A 413 9.90 14.27 -19.43
C ASN A 413 10.18 12.87 -19.99
N PHE A 414 9.18 12.30 -20.65
CA PHE A 414 9.26 11.02 -21.36
C PHE A 414 8.43 11.02 -22.64
N GLU A 415 8.80 10.16 -23.57
CA GLU A 415 8.07 9.91 -24.82
C GLU A 415 8.00 8.41 -25.07
N ALA A 416 6.88 7.93 -25.62
CA ALA A 416 6.72 6.52 -25.96
C ALA A 416 5.97 6.35 -27.28
N HIS A 417 6.53 5.52 -28.16
CA HIS A 417 5.98 5.23 -29.48
C HIS A 417 6.06 3.72 -29.76
N GLY A 418 4.91 3.05 -29.61
CA GLY A 418 4.83 1.61 -29.80
C GLY A 418 5.78 0.88 -28.86
N VAL A 419 6.77 0.18 -29.45
CA VAL A 419 7.71 -0.68 -28.73
C VAL A 419 8.95 0.04 -28.20
N GLU A 420 9.03 1.37 -28.36
CA GLU A 420 10.14 2.18 -27.87
C GLU A 420 9.66 3.27 -26.91
N ALA A 421 10.47 3.56 -25.90
CA ALA A 421 10.26 4.65 -24.95
C ALA A 421 11.57 5.35 -24.59
N ASN A 422 11.52 6.66 -24.42
CA ASN A 422 12.61 7.51 -23.96
C ASN A 422 12.22 8.21 -22.67
N VAL A 423 13.15 8.27 -21.71
CA VAL A 423 12.96 8.93 -20.42
C VAL A 423 14.14 9.84 -20.14
N HIS A 424 13.86 11.07 -19.73
CA HIS A 424 14.84 12.02 -19.22
C HIS A 424 14.57 12.25 -17.73
N ALA A 425 15.46 11.78 -16.87
CA ALA A 425 15.33 11.87 -15.43
C ALA A 425 16.45 12.71 -14.81
N ARG A 426 16.10 13.60 -13.89
CA ARG A 426 17.05 14.37 -13.09
C ARG A 426 17.31 13.66 -11.76
N GLY A 427 18.54 13.74 -11.27
CA GLY A 427 18.87 13.27 -9.93
C GLY A 427 18.20 14.15 -8.88
N LEU A 428 17.46 13.53 -7.97
CA LEU A 428 16.83 14.15 -6.81
C LEU A 428 17.54 13.71 -5.54
N GLU A 429 17.90 14.67 -4.70
CA GLU A 429 18.43 14.42 -3.36
C GLU A 429 17.41 13.69 -2.49
N LEU A 430 17.86 12.64 -1.79
CA LEU A 430 17.09 11.90 -0.83
C LEU A 430 17.40 12.40 0.59
N HIS A 431 16.41 13.03 1.21
CA HIS A 431 16.50 13.43 2.61
C HIS A 431 16.02 12.30 3.53
N THR A 432 16.95 11.58 4.16
CA THR A 432 16.62 10.63 5.24
C THR A 432 17.07 11.21 6.57
N GLN A 433 16.13 11.47 7.48
CA GLN A 433 16.42 11.87 8.85
C GLN A 433 15.98 10.80 9.84
N THR A 434 16.83 10.50 10.81
CA THR A 434 16.51 9.69 11.97
C THR A 434 16.45 10.57 13.22
N PHE A 435 15.62 10.16 14.17
CA PHE A 435 15.58 10.78 15.49
C PHE A 435 16.63 10.13 16.40
N ASP A 436 17.58 10.94 16.88
CA ASP A 436 18.39 10.59 18.04
C ASP A 436 17.60 10.90 19.35
N PRO A 437 18.08 10.47 20.52
CA PRO A 437 17.36 10.68 21.79
C PRO A 437 17.04 12.14 22.09
N LEU A 438 17.93 13.09 21.75
CA LEU A 438 17.71 14.51 22.00
C LEU A 438 16.62 15.07 21.08
N LYS A 439 16.72 14.79 19.77
CA LYS A 439 15.68 15.18 18.80
C LYS A 439 14.32 14.61 19.19
N MET A 440 14.27 13.35 19.62
CA MET A 440 13.01 12.73 20.06
C MET A 440 12.46 13.41 21.32
N THR A 441 13.32 13.72 22.29
CA THR A 441 12.90 14.41 23.52
C THR A 441 12.34 15.79 23.23
N VAL A 442 13.01 16.59 22.39
CA VAL A 442 12.54 17.92 21.98
C VAL A 442 11.23 17.82 21.22
N PHE A 443 11.14 16.87 20.29
CA PHE A 443 9.93 16.61 19.53
C PHE A 443 8.74 16.26 20.45
N ARG A 444 8.95 15.35 21.41
CA ARG A 444 7.94 14.98 22.42
C ARG A 444 7.51 16.17 23.27
N ALA A 445 8.46 16.95 23.79
CA ALA A 445 8.16 18.15 24.57
C ALA A 445 7.31 19.15 23.77
N GLY A 446 7.64 19.36 22.49
CA GLY A 446 6.85 20.19 21.58
C GLY A 446 5.43 19.67 21.36
N MET A 447 5.27 18.37 21.10
CA MET A 447 3.95 17.75 20.90
C MET A 447 3.08 17.80 22.17
N LEU A 448 3.66 17.68 23.35
CA LEU A 448 2.92 17.79 24.62
C LEU A 448 2.54 19.25 24.94
N ALA A 449 3.45 20.20 24.71
CA ALA A 449 3.22 21.61 25.01
C ALA A 449 2.23 22.27 24.03
N LEU A 450 2.30 21.91 22.74
CA LEU A 450 1.59 22.61 21.66
C LEU A 450 0.54 21.73 20.97
N GLY A 451 0.62 20.40 21.03
CA GLY A 451 -0.29 19.51 20.30
C GLY A 451 -1.65 19.28 20.98
N TRP A 452 -1.84 19.69 22.23
CA TRP A 452 -3.07 19.37 22.98
C TRP A 452 -4.35 19.97 22.35
N HIS A 453 -4.24 21.04 21.57
CA HIS A 453 -5.33 21.66 20.83
C HIS A 453 -5.25 21.35 19.33
N GLN A 454 -6.40 21.04 18.70
CA GLN A 454 -6.47 20.55 17.31
C GLN A 454 -5.81 21.51 16.30
N LYS A 455 -6.08 22.82 16.37
CA LYS A 455 -5.50 23.81 15.44
C LYS A 455 -3.98 23.90 15.53
N SER A 456 -3.42 23.82 16.73
CA SER A 456 -1.98 23.91 16.93
C SER A 456 -1.27 22.61 16.55
N ALA A 457 -1.89 21.45 16.79
CA ALA A 457 -1.42 20.17 16.28
C ALA A 457 -1.32 20.16 14.74
N TYR A 458 -2.36 20.64 14.04
CA TYR A 458 -2.31 20.74 12.58
C TYR A 458 -1.23 21.68 12.07
N HIS A 459 -1.04 22.84 12.71
CA HIS A 459 0.02 23.77 12.34
C HIS A 459 1.42 23.15 12.53
N LEU A 460 1.64 22.46 13.66
CA LEU A 460 2.88 21.78 13.97
C LEU A 460 3.15 20.62 12.99
N LYS A 461 2.13 19.82 12.65
CA LYS A 461 2.21 18.77 11.62
C LYS A 461 2.63 19.35 10.27
N GLY A 462 2.05 20.48 9.87
CA GLY A 462 2.44 21.20 8.66
C GLY A 462 3.90 21.67 8.66
N LEU A 463 4.40 22.18 9.79
CA LEU A 463 5.79 22.60 9.95
C LEU A 463 6.77 21.41 9.87
N ILE A 464 6.50 20.35 10.63
CA ILE A 464 7.32 19.13 10.65
C ILE A 464 7.46 18.56 9.23
N ARG A 465 6.35 18.48 8.49
CA ARG A 465 6.36 17.99 7.11
C ARG A 465 7.21 18.85 6.19
N LYS A 466 7.15 20.18 6.30
CA LYS A 466 8.00 21.08 5.49
C LYS A 466 9.48 20.85 5.72
N VAL A 467 9.88 20.58 6.97
CA VAL A 467 11.27 20.32 7.33
C VAL A 467 11.74 18.93 6.91
N LEU A 468 10.88 17.92 7.04
CA LEU A 468 11.27 16.52 6.83
C LEU A 468 11.04 15.98 5.40
N MET A 469 10.10 16.55 4.62
CA MET A 469 9.61 15.90 3.39
C MET A 469 9.57 16.79 2.14
N LEU A 470 9.64 18.12 2.23
CA LEU A 470 9.28 19.02 1.11
C LEU A 470 10.45 19.73 0.41
N ARG A 471 11.68 19.21 0.51
CA ARG A 471 12.80 19.75 -0.27
C ARG A 471 13.05 18.86 -1.50
N ASN A 472 12.69 19.37 -2.67
CA ASN A 472 13.01 18.75 -3.96
C ASN A 472 14.31 19.36 -4.49
N THR A 473 15.43 19.05 -3.86
CA THR A 473 16.75 19.54 -4.30
C THR A 473 17.27 18.63 -5.40
N THR A 474 17.53 19.17 -6.59
CA THR A 474 18.15 18.41 -7.68
C THR A 474 19.67 18.39 -7.55
N VAL A 475 20.29 17.26 -7.91
CA VAL A 475 21.75 17.14 -8.03
C VAL A 475 22.18 17.25 -9.51
N PRO A 476 23.45 17.62 -9.82
CA PRO A 476 23.91 17.82 -11.19
C PRO A 476 24.23 16.49 -11.92
N VAL A 477 23.28 15.55 -11.86
CA VAL A 477 23.34 14.23 -12.48
C VAL A 477 22.02 13.99 -13.20
N GLN A 478 22.10 13.53 -14.45
CA GLN A 478 20.94 13.22 -15.26
C GLN A 478 21.08 11.84 -15.88
N LEU A 479 19.94 11.19 -16.13
CA LEU A 479 19.82 9.94 -16.85
C LEU A 479 18.94 10.16 -18.07
N HIS A 480 19.44 9.78 -19.25
CA HIS A 480 18.64 9.54 -20.43
C HIS A 480 18.56 8.04 -20.68
N ARG A 481 17.35 7.47 -20.63
CA ARG A 481 17.10 6.05 -20.81
C ARG A 481 16.25 5.81 -22.04
N HIS A 482 16.77 5.04 -22.99
CA HIS A 482 16.01 4.47 -24.11
C HIS A 482 15.71 3.01 -23.83
N MET A 483 14.47 2.60 -24.06
CA MET A 483 13.96 1.25 -23.85
C MET A 483 13.32 0.76 -25.13
N LYS A 484 13.62 -0.48 -25.52
CA LYS A 484 13.05 -1.12 -26.71
C LYS A 484 12.69 -2.56 -26.43
N LEU A 485 11.42 -2.90 -26.62
CA LEU A 485 10.91 -4.26 -26.48
C LEU A 485 10.80 -4.94 -27.86
N SER A 486 11.40 -6.11 -28.01
CA SER A 486 11.45 -6.87 -29.26
C SER A 486 11.18 -8.35 -29.02
N PRO A 487 10.86 -9.15 -30.05
CA PRO A 487 10.76 -10.60 -29.93
C PRO A 487 12.05 -11.27 -29.44
N GLU A 488 13.21 -10.63 -29.62
CA GLU A 488 14.53 -11.14 -29.23
C GLU A 488 14.91 -10.79 -27.79
N GLY A 489 14.22 -9.82 -27.17
CA GLY A 489 14.49 -9.39 -25.80
C GLY A 489 14.11 -7.94 -25.53
N PHE A 490 14.54 -7.44 -24.36
CA PHE A 490 14.36 -6.06 -23.93
C PHE A 490 15.73 -5.35 -23.88
N VAL A 491 15.89 -4.31 -24.70
CA VAL A 491 17.12 -3.53 -24.77
C VAL A 491 16.95 -2.22 -24.02
N VAL A 492 17.87 -1.93 -23.11
CA VAL A 492 17.91 -0.68 -22.34
C VAL A 492 19.25 0.01 -22.57
N THR A 493 19.20 1.26 -23.02
CA THR A 493 20.38 2.10 -23.20
C THR A 493 20.31 3.29 -22.25
N ASP A 494 21.22 3.34 -21.29
CA ASP A 494 21.34 4.39 -20.29
C ASP A 494 22.52 5.29 -20.65
N ARG A 495 22.25 6.57 -20.90
CA ARG A 495 23.26 7.62 -21.01
C ARG A 495 23.18 8.50 -19.77
N ILE A 496 24.23 8.47 -18.96
CA ILE A 496 24.34 9.26 -17.73
C ILE A 496 25.17 10.49 -18.05
N THR A 497 24.69 11.67 -17.67
CA THR A 497 25.38 12.94 -17.91
C THR A 497 25.57 13.73 -16.62
N VAL A 498 26.74 14.36 -16.50
CA VAL A 498 27.12 15.24 -15.41
C VAL A 498 27.89 16.44 -15.96
N ALA A 499 27.93 17.55 -15.23
CA ALA A 499 28.89 18.61 -15.56
C ALA A 499 30.33 18.07 -15.50
N LYS A 500 31.18 18.41 -16.48
CA LYS A 500 32.59 17.98 -16.47
C LYS A 500 33.27 18.38 -15.16
N GLY A 501 34.00 17.43 -14.56
CA GLY A 501 34.64 17.60 -13.26
C GLY A 501 33.78 17.24 -12.05
N THR A 502 32.46 17.02 -12.23
CA THR A 502 31.60 16.48 -11.16
C THR A 502 32.13 15.14 -10.69
N ARG A 503 32.36 15.02 -9.38
CA ARG A 503 32.80 13.77 -8.74
C ARG A 503 31.59 13.08 -8.14
N LEU A 504 31.54 11.76 -8.29
CA LEU A 504 30.60 10.89 -7.61
C LEU A 504 31.40 9.92 -6.75
N GLN A 505 30.94 9.67 -5.52
CA GLN A 505 31.53 8.66 -4.65
C GLN A 505 31.04 7.27 -5.03
N ARG A 506 29.76 7.14 -5.39
CA ARG A 506 29.11 5.87 -5.73
C ARG A 506 28.00 6.08 -6.74
N LEU A 507 27.82 5.14 -7.66
CA LEU A 507 26.70 5.13 -8.61
C LEU A 507 26.24 3.70 -8.89
N ILE A 508 24.96 3.43 -8.71
CA ILE A 508 24.31 2.15 -8.92
C ILE A 508 23.23 2.33 -9.99
N LEU A 509 23.23 1.43 -10.97
CA LEU A 509 22.29 1.38 -12.08
C LEU A 509 21.51 0.06 -12.04
N GLY A 510 20.18 0.16 -11.95
CA GLY A 510 19.26 -0.94 -12.21
C GLY A 510 19.17 -2.04 -11.17
N GLU A 511 19.35 -1.69 -9.91
CA GLU A 511 19.14 -2.58 -8.76
C GLU A 511 17.73 -2.38 -8.18
N GLU A 512 17.19 -3.35 -7.45
CA GLU A 512 15.95 -3.18 -6.66
C GLU A 512 16.24 -2.36 -5.40
N LEU A 513 16.26 -1.02 -5.55
CA LEU A 513 16.56 -0.07 -4.48
C LEU A 513 15.33 0.76 -4.14
N PRO A 514 14.57 0.41 -3.09
CA PRO A 514 13.45 1.24 -2.68
C PRO A 514 13.95 2.53 -2.01
N VAL A 515 13.50 3.66 -2.55
CA VAL A 515 13.97 5.01 -2.16
C VAL A 515 12.91 5.80 -1.39
N ARG A 516 11.65 5.34 -1.35
CA ARG A 516 10.56 6.02 -0.65
C ARG A 516 10.37 5.52 0.77
N TYR A 517 10.21 6.43 1.72
CA TYR A 517 9.84 6.07 3.08
C TYR A 517 8.32 5.86 3.17
N VAL A 518 7.88 4.61 2.97
CA VAL A 518 6.47 4.20 3.12
C VAL A 518 6.41 2.99 4.05
N PRO A 519 5.70 3.05 5.19
CA PRO A 519 5.74 1.96 6.18
C PRO A 519 5.29 0.58 5.70
N GLN A 520 4.44 0.53 4.67
CA GLN A 520 3.94 -0.71 4.06
C GLN A 520 4.70 -1.12 2.77
N SER A 521 5.87 -0.53 2.52
CA SER A 521 6.79 -0.88 1.42
C SER A 521 8.03 -1.60 1.96
N ARG A 522 8.96 -1.97 1.08
CA ARG A 522 10.28 -2.55 1.44
C ARG A 522 10.23 -3.87 2.21
N TYR A 523 9.16 -4.64 2.03
CA TYR A 523 9.14 -6.02 2.51
C TYR A 523 9.95 -6.90 1.56
N PHE A 524 10.80 -7.74 2.13
CA PHE A 524 11.63 -8.67 1.37
C PHE A 524 10.82 -9.45 0.34
N GLN A 525 11.26 -9.41 -0.91
CA GLN A 525 10.77 -10.26 -2.00
C GLN A 525 11.88 -11.21 -2.45
N PRO A 526 11.59 -12.52 -2.66
CA PRO A 526 12.56 -13.45 -3.21
C PRO A 526 13.14 -13.04 -4.58
N LEU A 527 12.44 -12.17 -5.32
CA LEU A 527 12.95 -11.53 -6.54
C LEU A 527 14.29 -10.80 -6.32
N GLU A 528 14.48 -10.16 -5.17
CA GLU A 528 15.70 -9.39 -4.83
C GLU A 528 16.97 -10.25 -4.82
N LEU A 529 16.83 -11.58 -4.75
CA LEU A 529 17.95 -12.52 -4.82
C LEU A 529 18.24 -13.04 -6.24
N GLN A 530 17.34 -12.78 -7.20
CA GLN A 530 17.38 -13.34 -8.55
C GLN A 530 17.85 -12.35 -9.60
N VAL A 531 17.73 -11.05 -9.30
CA VAL A 531 18.18 -9.97 -10.18
C VAL A 531 19.21 -9.14 -9.44
N SER A 532 20.06 -8.44 -10.19
CA SER A 532 21.05 -7.53 -9.62
C SER A 532 21.29 -6.37 -10.57
N GLY A 533 21.56 -5.22 -9.99
CA GLY A 533 22.01 -4.05 -10.72
C GLY A 533 23.52 -4.07 -10.96
N ARG A 534 24.04 -2.91 -11.37
CA ARG A 534 25.46 -2.68 -11.60
C ARG A 534 25.91 -1.46 -10.82
N GLU A 535 26.95 -1.63 -10.01
CA GLU A 535 27.69 -0.51 -9.45
C GLU A 535 28.83 -0.12 -10.40
N LEU A 536 29.00 1.17 -10.67
CA LEU A 536 30.09 1.66 -11.51
C LEU A 536 31.43 1.50 -10.78
N THR A 537 32.44 1.06 -11.52
CA THR A 537 33.82 0.95 -11.04
C THR A 537 34.48 2.32 -10.89
N PRO A 538 35.58 2.44 -10.11
CA PRO A 538 36.32 3.70 -10.00
C PRO A 538 36.78 4.27 -11.35
N SER A 539 37.18 3.40 -12.28
CA SER A 539 37.56 3.78 -13.65
C SER A 539 36.42 4.46 -14.41
N GLU A 540 35.20 3.94 -14.28
CA GLU A 540 34.02 4.47 -14.96
C GLU A 540 33.55 5.77 -14.34
N LEU A 541 33.66 5.91 -13.01
CA LEU A 541 33.41 7.18 -12.32
C LEU A 541 34.41 8.26 -12.75
N ASP A 542 35.68 7.91 -12.91
CA ASP A 542 36.71 8.82 -13.43
C ASP A 542 36.47 9.17 -14.91
N GLN A 543 36.03 8.22 -15.73
CA GLN A 543 35.61 8.49 -17.10
C GLN A 543 34.44 9.48 -17.14
N LEU A 544 33.37 9.22 -16.37
CA LEU A 544 32.20 10.07 -16.29
C LEU A 544 32.57 11.49 -15.84
N LYS A 545 33.45 11.61 -14.84
CA LYS A 545 33.99 12.90 -14.38
C LYS A 545 34.76 13.63 -15.50
N GLY A 546 35.61 12.93 -16.25
CA GLY A 546 36.45 13.53 -17.29
C GLY A 546 35.69 13.91 -18.56
N GLN A 547 34.81 13.03 -19.02
CA GLN A 547 34.06 13.18 -20.27
C GLN A 547 32.75 13.95 -20.08
N GLY A 548 32.17 13.93 -18.88
CA GLY A 548 30.85 14.49 -18.57
C GLY A 548 29.70 13.55 -18.94
N GLU A 549 30.00 12.39 -19.53
CA GLU A 549 29.01 11.40 -19.90
C GLU A 549 29.58 9.98 -19.92
N ILE A 550 28.69 9.00 -19.76
CA ILE A 550 28.97 7.58 -19.99
C ILE A 550 27.70 6.90 -20.48
N THR A 551 27.83 5.89 -21.35
CA THR A 551 26.69 5.15 -21.92
C THR A 551 26.83 3.66 -21.67
N PHE A 552 25.74 3.02 -21.27
CA PHE A 552 25.65 1.58 -21.07
C PHE A 552 24.47 1.02 -21.87
N GLN A 553 24.68 -0.12 -22.51
CA GLN A 553 23.61 -0.89 -23.15
C GLN A 553 23.48 -2.24 -22.46
N ARG A 554 22.25 -2.59 -22.09
CA ARG A 554 21.86 -3.86 -21.48
C ARG A 554 20.87 -4.55 -22.39
N VAL A 555 21.13 -5.81 -22.72
CA VAL A 555 20.23 -6.68 -23.48
C VAL A 555 19.73 -7.75 -22.53
N LEU A 556 18.43 -7.75 -22.25
CA LEU A 556 17.77 -8.73 -21.39
C LEU A 556 17.08 -9.76 -22.27
N SER A 557 17.62 -10.98 -22.31
CA SER A 557 17.14 -12.12 -23.10
C SER A 557 17.24 -13.42 -22.29
#